data_AF-A0A7S3H149-F1
#
_entry.id   AF-A0A7S3H149-F1
#
_cell.length_a   1.000
_cell.length_b   1.000
_cell.length_c   1.000
_cell.angle_alpha   90.00
_cell.angle_beta   90.00
_cell.angle_gamma   90.00
#
_symmetry.space_group_name_H-M   'P 1'
#
loop_
_entity.id
_entity.type
_entity.pdbx_description
1 polymer ?
#
loop_
_entity_poly.entity_id
_entity_poly.type
_entity_poly.pdbx_seq_one_letter_code
_entity_poly.pdbx_strand_id
1 'polypeptide(L)'
;MRDFSHEERSALLRFTWGRSRLPLSAADFPQRFKLQSFRKSPPDAYYPVAHTCFFSLELPCYSSLEIMKEKLRYAIFNCEAIDGDDTGSGEAIAAMGWEE
;
A
#
# COMPACT_ATOMS: atom_id res chain seq x y z
N MET A 1 8.33 5.93 10.44
CA MET A 1 6.86 6.12 10.30
C MET A 1 6.24 6.98 11.40
N ARG A 2 6.84 7.11 12.60
CA ARG A 2 6.33 8.07 13.61
C ARG A 2 6.33 9.52 13.10
N ASP A 3 7.29 9.84 12.24
CA ASP A 3 7.44 11.15 11.60
C ASP A 3 6.49 11.40 10.42
N PHE A 4 5.63 10.43 10.06
CA PHE A 4 4.66 10.60 8.96
C PHE A 4 3.43 11.36 9.45
N SER A 5 2.97 12.32 8.64
CA SER A 5 1.70 13.01 8.79
C SER A 5 0.51 12.04 8.67
N HIS A 6 -0.68 12.48 9.04
CA HIS A 6 -1.90 11.66 8.87
C HIS A 6 -2.14 11.31 7.40
N GLU A 7 -1.94 12.27 6.51
CA GLU A 7 -2.06 12.11 5.06
C GLU A 7 -1.04 11.09 4.53
N GLU A 8 0.23 11.20 4.93
CA GLU A 8 1.27 10.24 4.52
C GLU A 8 0.97 8.82 5.03
N ARG A 9 0.36 8.67 6.20
CA ARG A 9 -0.06 7.36 6.72
C ARG A 9 -1.21 6.77 5.91
N SER A 10 -2.19 7.59 5.53
CA SER A 10 -3.30 7.14 4.69
C SER A 10 -2.83 6.77 3.28
N ALA A 11 -1.93 7.58 2.69
CA ALA A 11 -1.30 7.30 1.41
C ALA A 11 -0.47 6.00 1.45
N LEU A 12 0.29 5.78 2.52
CA LEU A 12 1.03 4.52 2.71
C LEU A 12 0.08 3.31 2.80
N LEU A 13 -1.06 3.46 3.49
CA LEU A 13 -2.04 2.38 3.57
C LEU A 13 -2.64 2.10 2.20
N ARG A 14 -3.03 3.13 1.44
CA ARG A 14 -3.49 2.98 0.05
C ARG A 14 -2.43 2.30 -0.82
N PHE A 15 -1.17 2.69 -0.70
CA PHE A 15 -0.06 2.09 -1.44
C PHE A 15 0.13 0.60 -1.13
N THR A 16 -0.05 0.18 0.13
CA THR A 16 0.27 -1.18 0.59
C THR A 16 -0.92 -2.11 0.68
N TRP A 17 -2.15 -1.58 0.73
CA TRP A 17 -3.39 -2.31 0.91
C TRP A 17 -4.42 -2.02 -0.20
N GLY A 18 -4.25 -0.94 -0.97
CA GLY A 18 -5.23 -0.50 -1.97
C GLY A 18 -6.47 0.19 -1.36
N ARG A 19 -6.49 0.43 -0.04
CA ARG A 19 -7.54 1.19 0.65
C ARG A 19 -6.94 2.25 1.53
N SER A 20 -7.60 3.40 1.63
CA SER A 20 -7.17 4.51 2.48
C SER A 20 -7.45 4.31 3.98
N ARG A 21 -8.19 3.25 4.36
CA ARG A 21 -8.65 2.99 5.73
C ARG A 21 -8.45 1.54 6.16
N LEU A 22 -8.17 1.34 7.46
CA LEU A 22 -8.14 0.02 8.10
C LEU A 22 -9.57 -0.49 8.35
N PRO A 23 -9.81 -1.81 8.39
CA PRO A 23 -11.09 -2.34 8.83
C PRO A 23 -11.45 -1.92 10.26
N LEU A 24 -12.74 -1.86 10.55
CA LEU A 24 -13.28 -1.41 11.83
C LEU A 24 -12.97 -2.39 12.98
N SER A 25 -12.73 -3.66 12.67
CA SER A 25 -12.38 -4.68 13.65
C SER A 25 -11.11 -5.43 13.26
N ALA A 26 -10.35 -5.85 14.28
CA ALA A 26 -9.18 -6.70 14.10
C ALA A 26 -9.56 -8.11 13.59
N ALA A 27 -10.80 -8.56 13.82
CA ALA A 27 -11.30 -9.83 13.31
C ALA A 27 -11.45 -9.79 11.77
N ASP A 28 -11.79 -8.62 11.23
CA ASP A 28 -11.89 -8.37 9.78
C ASP A 28 -10.52 -8.05 9.14
N PHE A 29 -9.44 -8.09 9.93
CA PHE A 29 -8.06 -7.78 9.50
C PHE A 29 -7.07 -8.88 9.94
N PRO A 30 -7.26 -10.14 9.49
CA PRO A 30 -6.38 -11.23 9.88
C PRO A 30 -4.96 -11.10 9.31
N GLN A 31 -4.78 -10.27 8.28
CA GLN A 31 -3.56 -10.19 7.51
C GLN A 31 -2.57 -9.21 8.13
N ARG A 32 -1.39 -9.72 8.48
CA ARG A 32 -0.29 -8.92 9.03
C ARG A 32 0.48 -8.20 7.92
N PHE A 33 0.83 -6.95 8.17
CA PHE A 33 1.74 -6.19 7.30
C PHE A 33 3.12 -6.87 7.26
N LYS A 34 3.62 -7.15 6.06
CA LYS A 34 4.93 -7.78 5.86
C LYS A 34 5.91 -6.79 5.24
N LEU A 35 7.07 -6.63 5.87
CA LEU A 35 8.18 -5.86 5.32
C LEU A 35 9.25 -6.82 4.82
N GLN A 36 9.62 -6.68 3.56
CA GLN A 36 10.61 -7.53 2.90
C GLN A 36 11.71 -6.65 2.29
N SER A 37 12.92 -7.19 2.22
CA SER A 37 14.04 -6.54 1.56
C SER A 37 14.35 -7.23 0.25
N PHE A 38 14.70 -6.48 -0.79
CA PHE A 38 15.20 -7.05 -2.04
C PHE A 38 16.55 -6.46 -2.43
N ARG A 39 17.39 -7.29 -3.05
CA ARG A 39 18.74 -6.89 -3.47
C ARG A 39 18.71 -6.38 -4.91
N LYS A 40 18.93 -5.07 -5.07
CA LYS A 40 19.24 -4.42 -6.35
C LYS A 40 20.55 -3.66 -6.22
N SER A 41 21.22 -3.43 -7.34
CA SER A 41 22.46 -2.65 -7.40
C SER A 41 22.42 -1.68 -8.59
N PRO A 42 22.60 -0.37 -8.37
CA PRO A 42 22.68 0.31 -7.08
C PRO A 42 21.29 0.38 -6.40
N PRO A 43 21.15 0.12 -5.09
CA PRO A 43 19.85 0.04 -4.41
C PRO A 43 19.08 1.37 -4.43
N ASP A 44 19.78 2.49 -4.33
CA ASP A 44 19.19 3.84 -4.25
C ASP A 44 18.52 4.30 -5.55
N ALA A 45 18.76 3.60 -6.65
CA ALA A 45 18.12 3.87 -7.94
C ALA A 45 16.70 3.28 -8.06
N TYR A 46 16.27 2.44 -7.12
CA TYR A 46 15.00 1.73 -7.18
C TYR A 46 13.99 2.30 -6.17
N TYR A 47 12.71 2.31 -6.57
CA TYR A 47 11.60 2.62 -5.70
C TYR A 47 11.14 1.38 -4.93
N PRO A 48 10.47 1.55 -3.77
CA PRO A 48 9.85 0.43 -3.08
C PRO A 48 8.69 -0.15 -3.90
N VAL A 49 8.42 -1.43 -3.67
CA VAL A 49 7.36 -2.19 -4.37
C VAL A 49 6.35 -2.66 -3.34
N ALA A 50 5.07 -2.35 -3.55
CA ALA A 50 3.99 -2.83 -2.71
C ALA A 50 3.22 -3.97 -3.41
N HIS A 51 2.80 -4.95 -2.61
CA HIS A 51 1.90 -6.01 -3.05
C HIS A 51 0.60 -5.90 -2.25
N THR A 52 -0.37 -5.20 -2.83
CA THR A 52 -1.64 -4.87 -2.17
C THR A 52 -2.43 -6.12 -1.77
N CYS A 53 -2.48 -7.13 -2.63
CA CYS A 53 -3.13 -8.42 -2.33
C CYS A 53 -2.56 -9.12 -1.09
N PHE A 54 -1.27 -8.91 -0.79
CA PHE A 54 -0.56 -9.59 0.28
C PHE A 54 -0.24 -8.70 1.48
N PHE A 55 -0.67 -7.44 1.44
CA PHE A 55 -0.35 -6.42 2.43
C PHE A 55 1.15 -6.43 2.78
N SER A 56 1.99 -6.44 1.74
CA SER A 56 3.44 -6.45 1.89
C SER A 56 4.11 -5.31 1.16
N LEU A 57 5.24 -4.88 1.71
CA LEU A 57 6.09 -3.83 1.19
C LEU A 57 7.51 -4.36 1.06
N GLU A 58 8.04 -4.30 -0.15
CA GLU A 58 9.41 -4.62 -0.49
C GLU A 58 10.23 -3.34 -0.61
N LEU A 59 11.34 -3.27 0.13
CA LEU A 59 12.27 -2.13 0.12
C LEU A 59 13.64 -2.57 -0.43
N PRO A 60 14.27 -1.77 -1.31
CA PRO A 60 15.70 -1.90 -1.57
C PRO A 60 16.50 -1.73 -0.27
N CYS A 61 17.67 -2.35 -0.21
CA CYS A 61 18.66 -2.08 0.85
C CYS A 61 19.31 -0.71 0.64
N TYR A 62 18.54 0.37 0.87
CA TYR A 62 18.99 1.74 0.71
C TYR A 62 20.24 2.05 1.54
N SER A 63 21.09 2.93 1.02
CA SER A 63 22.33 3.34 1.70
C SER A 63 22.10 4.19 2.96
N SER A 64 20.93 4.82 3.08
CA SER A 64 20.53 5.59 4.26
C SER A 64 19.03 5.61 4.51
N LEU A 65 18.65 5.91 5.75
CA LEU A 65 17.25 6.09 6.15
C LEU A 65 16.59 7.28 5.41
N GLU A 66 17.35 8.34 5.12
CA GLU A 66 16.82 9.53 4.46
C GLU A 66 16.44 9.24 3.01
N ILE A 67 17.26 8.48 2.27
CA ILE A 67 16.92 8.00 0.92
C ILE A 67 15.70 7.10 0.96
N MET A 68 15.63 6.18 1.93
CA MET A 68 14.47 5.30 2.11
C MET A 68 13.18 6.10 2.32
N LYS A 69 13.22 7.15 3.16
CA LYS A 69 12.07 8.05 3.39
C LYS A 69 11.69 8.83 2.14
N GLU A 70 12.66 9.41 1.43
CA GLU A 70 12.42 10.16 0.20
C GLU A 70 11.76 9.29 -0.87
N LYS A 71 12.34 8.11 -1.14
CA LYS A 71 11.81 7.16 -2.13
C LYS A 71 10.45 6.61 -1.74
N LEU A 72 10.24 6.34 -0.45
CA LEU A 72 8.94 5.88 0.04
C LEU A 72 7.88 6.97 -0.08
N ARG A 73 8.18 8.21 0.32
CA ARG A 73 7.26 9.35 0.15
C ARG A 73 6.91 9.56 -1.31
N TYR A 74 7.90 9.51 -2.20
CA TYR A 74 7.63 9.58 -3.63
C TYR A 74 6.69 8.46 -4.07
N ALA A 75 6.97 7.20 -3.71
CA ALA A 75 6.16 6.06 -4.13
C ALA A 75 4.71 6.11 -3.62
N ILE A 76 4.47 6.47 -2.34
CA ILE A 76 3.11 6.48 -1.77
C ILE A 76 2.21 7.57 -2.39
N PHE A 77 2.79 8.65 -2.93
CA PHE A 77 2.02 9.73 -3.56
C PHE A 77 1.93 9.61 -5.08
N ASN A 78 2.87 8.91 -5.73
CA ASN A 78 2.95 8.85 -7.20
C ASN A 78 2.59 7.46 -7.77
N CYS A 79 2.26 6.47 -6.92
CA CYS A 79 1.80 5.17 -7.38
C CYS A 79 0.27 5.14 -7.46
N GLU A 80 -0.26 5.25 -8.68
CA GLU A 80 -1.70 5.22 -8.99
C GLU A 80 -2.27 3.78 -9.09
N ALA A 81 -1.64 2.79 -8.45
CA ALA A 81 -2.10 1.41 -8.55
C ALA A 81 -3.34 1.15 -7.67
N ILE A 82 -4.49 1.05 -8.36
CA ILE A 82 -5.80 0.53 -7.92
C ILE A 82 -6.44 1.34 -6.79
N ASP A 83 -7.26 2.32 -7.19
CA ASP A 83 -8.26 2.93 -6.33
C ASP A 83 -9.43 1.95 -6.11
N GLY A 84 -9.31 1.10 -5.09
CA GLY A 84 -10.37 0.17 -4.68
C GLY A 84 -11.41 0.80 -3.74
N ASP A 85 -11.31 2.12 -3.47
CA ASP A 85 -12.21 2.82 -2.56
C ASP A 85 -13.55 3.18 -3.23
N ASP A 86 -13.71 2.94 -4.55
CA ASP A 86 -15.02 2.98 -5.24
C ASP A 86 -15.88 1.76 -4.89
N THR A 87 -16.35 1.73 -3.64
CA THR A 87 -17.35 0.78 -3.16
C THR A 87 -18.71 0.93 -3.86
N GLY A 88 -18.91 2.00 -4.66
CA GLY A 88 -20.10 2.16 -5.50
C GLY A 88 -20.23 1.12 -6.61
N SER A 89 -19.12 0.63 -7.15
CA SER A 89 -19.12 -0.43 -8.17
C SER A 89 -19.37 -1.83 -7.58
N GLY A 90 -18.97 -2.10 -6.34
CA GLY A 90 -19.20 -3.37 -5.65
C GLY A 90 -20.67 -3.61 -5.28
N GLU A 91 -21.38 -2.56 -4.85
CA GLU A 91 -22.83 -2.63 -4.64
C GLU A 91 -23.60 -2.76 -5.96
N ALA A 92 -23.12 -2.11 -7.03
CA ALA A 92 -23.75 -2.21 -8.35
C ALA A 92 -23.59 -3.61 -8.99
N ILE A 93 -22.46 -4.31 -8.80
CA ILE A 93 -22.30 -5.70 -9.25
C ILE A 93 -23.11 -6.68 -8.38
N ALA A 94 -23.21 -6.46 -7.07
CA ALA A 94 -24.07 -7.28 -6.20
C ALA A 94 -25.56 -7.08 -6.51
N ALA A 95 -25.96 -5.91 -7.01
CA ALA A 95 -27.32 -5.60 -7.43
C ALA A 95 -27.68 -6.14 -8.82
N MET A 96 -26.70 -6.48 -9.67
CA MET A 96 -26.95 -7.27 -10.88
C MET A 96 -27.09 -8.74 -10.49
N GLY A 97 -28.29 -9.09 -10.04
CA GLY A 97 -28.70 -10.48 -9.87
C GLY A 97 -28.45 -11.25 -11.16
N TRP A 98 -27.55 -12.22 -11.08
CA TRP A 98 -27.46 -13.29 -12.08
C TRP A 98 -28.65 -14.21 -11.80
N GLU A 99 -29.79 -13.89 -12.42
CA GLU A 99 -30.88 -14.85 -12.58
C GLU A 99 -30.43 -15.92 -13.59
N GLU A 100 -30.60 -17.18 -13.14
CA GLU A 100 -30.39 -18.52 -13.72
C GLU A 100 -29.97 -18.68 -15.20
#